data_AF-A0A2P8WIJ8-F1
#
_entry.id   AF-A0A2P8WIJ8-F1
#
_cell.length_a   1.000
_cell.length_b   1.000
_cell.length_c   1.000
_cell.angle_alpha   90.00
_cell.angle_beta   90.00
_cell.angle_gamma   90.00
#
_symmetry.space_group_name_H-M   'P 1'
#
loop_
_entity.id
_entity.type
_entity.pdbx_description
1 polymer ?
#
loop_
_entity_poly.entity_id
_entity_poly.type
_entity_poly.pdbx_seq_one_letter_code
_entity_poly.pdbx_strand_id
1 'polypeptide(L)' 'MEPRISLNVEIPEELHESLQSYVESHQSWSQHRVFCAALSLFLMQNGTSDRRINRLYLDSLFDYSVV' A
#
# COMPACT_ATOMS: atom_id res chain seq x y z
N MET A 1 12.56 -15.22 6.69
CA MET A 1 12.57 -14.05 5.79
C MET A 1 11.70 -14.39 4.60
N GLU A 2 10.57 -13.70 4.44
CA GLU A 2 9.77 -13.82 3.21
C GLU A 2 10.48 -13.06 2.08
N PRO A 3 10.51 -13.59 0.85
CA PRO A 3 11.13 -12.92 -0.27
C PRO A 3 10.40 -11.60 -0.58
N ARG A 4 11.15 -10.48 -0.64
CA ARG A 4 10.63 -9.20 -1.12
C ARG A 4 10.91 -9.06 -2.61
N ILE A 5 9.88 -8.74 -3.38
CA ILE A 5 9.98 -8.45 -4.81
C ILE A 5 9.83 -6.94 -4.97
N SER A 6 10.77 -6.30 -5.66
CA SER A 6 10.68 -4.87 -5.99
C SER A 6 9.80 -4.67 -7.22
N LEU A 7 8.94 -3.65 -7.18
CA LEU A 7 8.09 -3.24 -8.30
C LEU A 7 8.57 -1.88 -8.81
N ASN A 8 8.73 -1.74 -10.13
CA ASN A 8 8.93 -0.46 -10.79
C ASN A 8 7.80 -0.27 -11.81
N VAL A 9 7.12 0.86 -11.73
CA VAL A 9 6.00 1.21 -12.62
C VAL A 9 5.99 2.71 -12.82
N GLU A 10 5.70 3.14 -14.05
CA GLU A 10 5.45 4.54 -14.37
C GLU A 10 3.99 4.87 -14.03
N ILE A 11 3.77 6.02 -13.39
CA ILE A 11 2.43 6.51 -13.06
C ILE A 11 2.24 7.93 -13.62
N PRO A 12 0.99 8.34 -13.89
CA PRO A 12 0.70 9.73 -14.28
C PRO A 12 1.18 10.74 -13.24
N GLU A 13 1.57 11.92 -13.69
CA GLU A 13 2.11 12.99 -12.84
C GLU A 13 1.09 13.44 -11.80
N GLU A 14 -0.19 13.58 -12.18
CA GLU A 14 -1.24 14.02 -11.27
C GLU A 14 -1.47 13.04 -10.11
N LEU A 15 -1.27 11.74 -10.38
CA LEU A 15 -1.35 10.70 -9.34
C LEU A 15 -0.14 10.77 -8.41
N HIS A 16 1.05 11.02 -8.96
CA HIS A 16 2.27 11.19 -8.18
C HIS A 16 2.17 12.42 -7.25
N GLU A 17 1.73 13.57 -7.74
CA GLU A 17 1.55 14.79 -6.95
C GLU A 17 0.54 14.60 -5.81
N SER A 18 -0.58 13.91 -6.10
CA SER A 18 -1.60 13.59 -5.11
C SER A 18 -1.06 12.66 -4.02
N LEU A 19 -0.30 11.63 -4.40
CA LEU A 19 0.37 10.71 -3.48
C LEU A 19 1.37 11.46 -2.59
N GLN A 20 2.19 12.32 -3.18
CA GLN A 20 3.19 13.11 -2.47
C GLN A 20 2.52 14.01 -1.43
N SER A 21 1.50 14.77 -1.83
CA SER A 21 0.73 15.63 -0.93
C SER A 21 0.11 14.87 0.24
N TYR A 22 -0.38 13.65 0.00
CA TYR A 22 -0.94 12.79 1.05
C TYR A 22 0.13 12.34 2.05
N VAL A 23 1.27 11.87 1.57
CA VAL A 23 2.38 11.40 2.42
C VAL A 23 2.99 12.55 3.22
N GLU A 24 3.15 13.73 2.63
CA GLU A 24 3.69 14.92 3.31
C GLU A 24 2.78 15.41 4.46
N SER A 25 1.47 15.24 4.33
CA SER A 25 0.50 15.59 5.38
C SER A 25 0.35 14.53 6.48
N HIS A 26 0.83 13.29 6.26
CA HIS A 26 0.68 12.17 7.19
C HIS A 26 2.03 11.52 7.51
N GLN A 27 2.69 11.99 8.57
CA GLN A 27 4.06 11.58 8.96
C GLN A 27 4.25 10.07 9.21
N SER A 28 3.17 9.32 9.49
CA SER A 28 3.21 7.86 9.68
C SER A 28 3.07 7.06 8.39
N TRP A 29 2.83 7.73 7.26
CA TRP A 29 2.65 7.09 5.96
C TRP A 29 3.90 7.24 5.11
N SER A 30 4.20 6.18 4.35
CA SER A 30 5.23 6.19 3.31
C SER A 30 4.60 5.84 1.97
N GLN A 31 5.24 6.24 0.86
CA GLN A 31 4.77 5.89 -0.48
C GLN A 31 4.54 4.38 -0.60
N HIS A 32 5.48 3.56 -0.12
CA HIS A 32 5.36 2.10 -0.11
C HIS A 32 4.11 1.62 0.63
N ARG A 33 3.82 2.17 1.81
CA ARG A 33 2.65 1.84 2.61
C ARG A 33 1.34 2.17 1.89
N VAL A 34 1.28 3.34 1.23
CA VAL A 34 0.13 3.74 0.41
C VAL A 34 -0.08 2.78 -0.75
N PHE A 35 0.99 2.42 -1.48
CA PHE A 35 0.90 1.46 -2.58
C PHE A 35 0.44 0.08 -2.10
N CYS A 36 0.96 -0.42 -0.98
CA CYS A 36 0.52 -1.70 -0.41
C CYS A 36 -0.97 -1.66 -0.04
N ALA A 37 -1.44 -0.58 0.61
CA ALA A 37 -2.85 -0.39 0.94
C ALA A 37 -3.74 -0.32 -0.31
N ALA A 38 -3.35 0.49 -1.30
CA ALA A 38 -4.12 0.66 -2.54
C ALA A 38 -4.19 -0.62 -3.36
N LEU A 39 -3.06 -1.32 -3.54
CA LEU A 39 -3.01 -2.55 -4.33
C LEU A 39 -3.77 -3.70 -3.66
N SER A 40 -3.61 -3.87 -2.35
CA SER A 40 -4.35 -4.90 -1.60
C SER A 40 -5.86 -4.64 -1.64
N LEU A 41 -6.29 -3.39 -1.43
CA LEU A 41 -7.70 -3.01 -1.53
C LEU A 41 -8.25 -3.25 -2.94
N PHE A 42 -7.52 -2.85 -3.98
CA PHE A 42 -7.93 -3.08 -5.37
C PHE A 42 -8.14 -4.57 -5.64
N LEU A 43 -7.21 -5.43 -5.22
CA LEU A 43 -7.33 -6.88 -5.39
C LEU A 43 -8.54 -7.45 -4.64
N MET A 44 -8.80 -7.01 -3.41
CA MET A 44 -9.95 -7.43 -2.60
C MET A 44 -11.27 -7.06 -3.28
N GLN A 45 -11.38 -5.83 -3.76
CA GLN A 45 -12.57 -5.35 -4.46
C GLN A 45 -12.83 -6.11 -5.76
N ASN A 46 -11.77 -6.63 -6.40
CA ASN A 46 -11.85 -7.41 -7.64
C ASN A 46 -11.93 -8.94 -7.41
N GLY A 47 -12.39 -9.38 -6.24
CA GLY A 47 -12.71 -10.78 -5.98
C GLY A 47 -11.54 -11.65 -5.51
N THR A 48 -10.38 -11.05 -5.20
CA THR A 48 -9.29 -11.78 -4.53
C THR A 48 -9.69 -12.06 -3.08
N SER A 49 -9.95 -13.33 -2.75
CA SER A 49 -10.34 -13.79 -1.41
C SER A 49 -9.17 -14.32 -0.58
N ASP A 50 -7.94 -14.06 -0.99
CA ASP A 50 -6.75 -14.49 -0.28
C ASP A 50 -6.59 -13.74 1.06
N ARG A 51 -6.62 -14.50 2.16
CA ARG A 51 -6.45 -13.97 3.52
C ARG A 51 -5.14 -13.19 3.70
N ARG A 52 -4.09 -13.54 2.96
CA ARG A 52 -2.80 -12.84 2.99
C ARG A 52 -2.93 -11.40 2.47
N ILE A 53 -3.74 -11.19 1.45
CA ILE A 53 -3.99 -9.86 0.87
C ILE A 53 -4.83 -9.02 1.82
N ASN A 54 -5.86 -9.61 2.44
CA ASN A 54 -6.66 -8.94 3.46
C ASN A 54 -5.79 -8.50 4.66
N ARG A 55 -4.86 -9.37 5.09
CA ARG A 55 -3.93 -9.04 6.16
C ARG A 55 -2.97 -7.92 5.75
N LEU A 56 -2.40 -7.98 4.54
CA LEU A 56 -1.53 -6.92 4.03
C LEU A 56 -2.25 -5.56 3.98
N TYR A 57 -3.52 -5.53 3.59
CA TYR A 57 -4.35 -4.32 3.64
C TYR A 57 -4.48 -3.77 5.06
N LEU A 58 -4.84 -4.62 6.02
CA LEU A 58 -4.99 -4.23 7.43
C LEU A 58 -3.66 -3.78 8.05
N ASP A 59 -2.57 -4.50 7.80
CA ASP A 59 -1.22 -4.16 8.26
C ASP A 59 -0.71 -2.86 7.61
N SER A 60 -1.18 -2.54 6.40
CA SER A 60 -0.87 -1.26 5.74
C SER A 60 -1.69 -0.11 6.32
N LEU A 61 -2.93 -0.34 6.78
CA LEU A 61 -3.77 0.71 7.34
C LEU A 61 -3.46 1.02 8.80
N PHE A 62 -3.36 -0.03 9.59
CA PHE A 62 -3.09 0.03 11.00
C PHE A 62 -1.64 -0.36 11.17
N ASP A 63 -0.87 0.46 11.86
CA ASP A 63 0.56 0.27 12.07
C ASP A 63 0.82 -0.95 12.99
N TYR A 64 0.32 -2.13 12.60
CA TYR A 64 0.58 -3.43 13.22
C TYR A 64 1.99 -3.86 12.84
N SER A 65 2.96 -3.00 13.12
CA SER A 65 4.29 -3.45 13.42
C SER A 65 4.15 -4.28 14.70
N VAL A 66 4.04 -5.60 14.53
CA VAL A 66 4.16 -6.54 15.65
C VAL A 66 5.53 -6.27 16.26
N VAL A 67 5.50 -5.66 17.44
CA VAL A 67 6.63 -5.51 18.37
C VAL A 67 7.23 -6.88 18.66
#